data_AF-A0A0R1HM74-F1
#
_entry.id   AF-A0A0R1HM74-F1
#
_cell.length_a   1.000
_cell.length_b   1.000
_cell.length_c   1.000
_cell.angle_alpha   90.00
_cell.angle_beta   90.00
_cell.angle_gamma   90.00
#
_symmetry.space_group_name_H-M   'P 1'
#
loop_
_entity.id
_entity.type
_entity.pdbx_description
1 polymer ?
#
loop_
_entity_poly.entity_id
_entity_poly.type
_entity_poly.pdbx_seq_one_letter_code
_entity_poly.pdbx_strand_id
1 'polypeptide(L)'
;MQYLGPFLILVWFIMTTMIYMSTKTKRRKFSYKSLFFGSLAWEKNSRNWLLILGLFLLVSLNSITDTFVFLILLGCYIIVLAGSGLLLHRGNHHQHIQALFFSIFLIGLACYPLLSNLR
;
A
#
# COMPACT_ATOMS: atom_id res chain seq x y z
N MET A 1 -13.00 -18.70 4.42
CA MET A 1 -13.01 -17.81 3.24
C MET A 1 -12.72 -16.34 3.58
N GLN A 2 -13.16 -15.83 4.73
CA GLN A 2 -12.97 -14.42 5.15
C GLN A 2 -11.50 -13.94 5.08
N TYR A 3 -10.54 -14.79 5.46
CA TYR A 3 -9.10 -14.46 5.43
C TYR A 3 -8.45 -14.45 4.05
N LEU A 4 -9.14 -14.90 2.98
CA LEU A 4 -8.50 -15.05 1.66
C LEU A 4 -8.13 -13.69 1.05
N GLY A 5 -9.01 -12.68 1.18
CA GLY A 5 -8.72 -11.30 0.76
C GLY A 5 -7.52 -10.70 1.50
N PRO A 6 -7.55 -10.63 2.85
CA PRO A 6 -6.41 -10.20 3.65
C PRO A 6 -5.10 -10.94 3.33
N PHE A 7 -5.17 -12.26 3.10
CA PHE A 7 -4.00 -13.05 2.76
C PHE A 7 -3.39 -12.64 1.41
N LEU A 8 -4.19 -12.47 0.36
CA LEU A 8 -3.69 -12.04 -0.97
C LEU A 8 -3.08 -10.64 -0.91
N ILE A 9 -3.68 -9.74 -0.13
CA ILE A 9 -3.16 -8.41 0.13
C ILE A 9 -1.82 -8.47 0.89
N LEU A 10 -1.70 -9.37 1.88
CA LEU A 10 -0.44 -9.57 2.60
C LEU A 10 0.67 -10.06 1.66
N VAL A 11 0.37 -11.02 0.79
CA VAL A 11 1.30 -11.48 -0.25
C VAL A 11 1.72 -10.31 -1.14
N TRP A 12 0.77 -9.45 -1.53
CA TRP A 12 1.06 -8.24 -2.29
C TRP A 12 2.02 -7.28 -1.56
N PHE A 13 1.83 -7.06 -0.26
CA PHE A 13 2.74 -6.25 0.56
C PHE A 13 4.14 -6.84 0.61
N ILE A 14 4.26 -8.16 0.78
CA ILE A 14 5.54 -8.87 0.80
C ILE A 14 6.27 -8.69 -0.54
N MET A 15 5.59 -8.90 -1.66
CA MET A 15 6.16 -8.70 -3.00
C MET A 15 6.63 -7.26 -3.21
N THR A 16 5.83 -6.28 -2.80
CA THR A 16 6.17 -4.86 -2.89
C THR A 16 7.39 -4.52 -2.04
N THR A 17 7.48 -5.06 -0.84
CA THR A 17 8.61 -4.88 0.08
C THR A 17 9.89 -5.53 -0.47
N MET A 18 9.80 -6.73 -1.04
CA MET A 18 10.95 -7.38 -1.69
C MET A 18 11.49 -6.56 -2.85
N ILE A 19 10.62 -5.96 -3.66
CA ILE A 19 11.04 -5.08 -4.76
C ILE A 19 11.65 -3.79 -4.22
N TYR A 20 11.07 -3.19 -3.18
CA TYR A 20 11.66 -2.04 -2.50
C TYR A 20 13.08 -2.33 -2.02
N MET A 21 13.28 -3.47 -1.35
CA MET A 21 14.59 -3.91 -0.88
C MET A 21 15.56 -4.26 -2.01
N SER A 22 15.08 -4.82 -3.12
CA SER A 22 15.91 -5.10 -4.31
C SER A 22 16.36 -3.82 -5.01
N THR A 23 15.47 -2.83 -5.15
CA THR A 23 15.81 -1.52 -5.71
C THR A 23 16.83 -0.77 -4.84
N LYS A 24 16.75 -0.94 -3.50
CA LYS A 24 17.76 -0.50 -2.54
C LYS A 24 19.15 -1.05 -2.86
N THR A 25 19.28 -2.32 -3.19
CA THR A 25 20.58 -2.95 -3.49
C THR A 25 21.16 -2.49 -4.83
N LYS A 26 20.31 -2.18 -5.82
CA LYS A 26 20.74 -1.91 -7.20
C LYS A 26 21.01 -0.43 -7.53
N ARG A 27 20.98 0.49 -6.55
CA ARG A 27 21.15 1.97 -6.74
C ARG A 27 20.33 2.57 -7.90
N ARG A 28 19.21 1.96 -8.30
CA ARG A 28 18.34 2.51 -9.34
C ARG A 28 17.54 3.69 -8.81
N LYS A 29 17.21 4.65 -9.68
CA LYS A 29 16.30 5.75 -9.35
C LYS A 29 14.97 5.17 -8.85
N PHE A 30 14.69 5.36 -7.56
CA PHE A 30 13.48 4.89 -6.92
C PHE A 30 12.26 5.69 -7.42
N SER A 31 11.15 5.00 -7.65
CA SER A 31 9.87 5.61 -8.04
C SER A 31 8.73 4.78 -7.49
N TYR A 32 7.78 5.43 -6.81
CA TYR A 32 6.56 4.77 -6.32
C TYR A 32 5.70 4.20 -7.44
N LYS A 33 5.66 4.85 -8.61
CA LYS A 33 4.95 4.33 -9.78
C LYS A 33 5.49 2.95 -10.17
N SER A 34 6.82 2.84 -10.29
CA SER A 34 7.46 1.56 -10.58
C SER A 34 7.32 0.57 -9.41
N LEU A 35 7.35 1.05 -8.17
CA LEU A 35 7.24 0.19 -7.00
C LEU A 35 5.88 -0.50 -6.95
N PHE A 36 4.78 0.25 -7.13
CA PHE A 36 3.42 -0.26 -7.01
C PHE A 36 2.87 -0.84 -8.31
N PHE A 37 3.10 -0.20 -9.45
CA PHE A 37 2.51 -0.59 -10.73
C PHE A 37 3.48 -1.32 -11.67
N GLY A 38 4.78 -1.36 -11.35
CA GLY A 38 5.79 -2.00 -12.20
C GLY A 38 6.13 -1.16 -13.43
N SER A 39 6.86 -1.77 -14.37
CA SER A 39 7.18 -1.18 -15.68
C SER A 39 6.20 -1.58 -16.79
N LEU A 40 5.41 -2.63 -16.55
CA LEU A 40 4.36 -3.07 -17.46
C LEU A 40 3.12 -2.19 -17.29
N ALA A 41 2.29 -2.17 -18.34
CA ALA A 41 0.96 -1.59 -18.25
C ALA A 41 0.17 -2.27 -17.11
N TRP A 42 -0.68 -1.50 -16.44
CA TRP A 42 -1.25 -1.90 -15.15
C TRP A 42 -2.06 -3.20 -15.26
N GLU A 43 -2.75 -3.38 -16.39
CA GLU A 43 -3.55 -4.53 -16.75
C GLU A 43 -2.73 -5.78 -17.12
N LYS A 44 -1.43 -5.63 -17.35
CA LYS A 44 -0.52 -6.76 -17.63
C LYS A 44 0.27 -7.19 -16.40
N ASN A 45 0.18 -6.45 -15.30
CA ASN A 45 0.95 -6.73 -14.10
C ASN A 45 0.15 -7.64 -13.15
N SER A 46 0.58 -8.90 -13.02
CA SER A 46 -0.05 -9.90 -12.14
C SER A 46 -0.14 -9.46 -10.68
N ARG A 47 0.80 -8.64 -10.20
CA ARG A 47 0.76 -8.09 -8.84
C ARG A 47 -0.39 -7.10 -8.67
N ASN A 48 -0.71 -6.30 -9.68
CA ASN A 48 -1.86 -5.40 -9.61
C ASN A 48 -3.16 -6.20 -9.60
N TRP A 49 -3.27 -7.25 -10.40
CA TRP A 49 -4.40 -8.17 -10.36
C TRP A 49 -4.54 -8.89 -9.02
N LEU A 50 -3.43 -9.29 -8.40
CA LEU A 50 -3.42 -9.86 -7.06
C LEU A 50 -4.02 -8.88 -6.03
N LEU A 51 -3.65 -7.60 -6.10
CA LEU A 51 -4.21 -6.56 -5.24
C LEU A 51 -5.70 -6.35 -5.51
N ILE A 52 -6.11 -6.24 -6.77
CA ILE A 52 -7.51 -6.06 -7.16
C ILE A 52 -8.36 -7.23 -6.65
N LEU A 53 -7.91 -8.46 -6.84
CA LEU A 53 -8.59 -9.66 -6.36
C LEU A 53 -8.65 -9.69 -4.83
N GLY A 54 -7.54 -9.34 -4.15
CA GLY A 54 -7.49 -9.26 -2.70
C GLY A 54 -8.45 -8.23 -2.13
N LEU A 55 -8.51 -7.03 -2.73
CA LEU A 55 -9.45 -5.96 -2.37
C LEU A 55 -10.90 -6.37 -2.63
N PHE A 56 -11.18 -6.98 -3.79
CA PHE A 56 -12.51 -7.47 -4.12
C PHE A 56 -13.01 -8.47 -3.08
N LEU A 57 -12.17 -9.43 -2.70
CA LEU A 57 -12.50 -10.42 -1.68
C LEU A 57 -12.57 -9.83 -0.27
N LEU A 58 -11.74 -8.83 0.04
CA LEU A 58 -11.81 -8.12 1.32
C LEU A 58 -13.19 -7.48 1.48
N VAL A 59 -13.62 -6.69 0.50
CA VAL A 59 -14.91 -5.98 0.53
C VAL A 59 -16.09 -6.94 0.43
N SER A 60 -15.97 -8.02 -0.34
CA SER A 60 -17.08 -8.96 -0.55
C SER A 60 -17.31 -9.93 0.61
N LEU A 61 -16.25 -10.28 1.35
CA LEU A 61 -16.31 -11.35 2.35
C LEU A 61 -16.13 -10.89 3.80
N ASN A 62 -15.62 -9.67 4.03
CA ASN A 62 -15.37 -9.16 5.37
C ASN A 62 -16.28 -7.98 5.70
N SER A 63 -16.30 -7.60 6.96
CA SER A 63 -17.07 -6.44 7.39
C SER A 63 -16.47 -5.15 6.80
N ILE A 64 -17.30 -4.12 6.67
CA ILE A 64 -16.82 -2.81 6.22
C ILE A 64 -15.77 -2.23 7.18
N THR A 65 -15.86 -2.58 8.47
CA THR A 65 -14.89 -2.25 9.51
C THR A 65 -13.51 -2.80 9.17
N ASP A 66 -13.42 -4.06 8.73
CA ASP A 66 -12.14 -4.69 8.33
C ASP A 66 -11.52 -3.99 7.12
N THR A 67 -12.36 -3.47 6.22
CA THR A 67 -11.91 -2.69 5.07
C THR A 67 -11.29 -1.36 5.52
N PHE A 68 -11.89 -0.66 6.50
CA PHE A 68 -11.31 0.56 7.06
C PHE A 68 -10.01 0.30 7.82
N VAL A 69 -9.96 -0.77 8.63
CA VAL A 69 -8.73 -1.19 9.32
C VAL A 69 -7.62 -1.47 8.30
N PHE A 70 -7.94 -2.14 7.19
CA PHE A 70 -6.99 -2.37 6.11
C PHE A 70 -6.46 -1.06 5.49
N LEU A 71 -7.33 -0.07 5.23
CA LEU A 71 -6.90 1.22 4.70
C LEU A 71 -5.94 1.93 5.67
N ILE A 72 -6.18 1.86 6.98
CA ILE A 72 -5.25 2.40 7.99
C ILE A 72 -3.90 1.69 7.88
N LEU A 73 -3.89 0.35 7.83
CA LEU A 73 -2.66 -0.44 7.70
C LEU A 73 -1.89 -0.09 6.41
N LEU A 74 -2.59 0.10 5.30
CA LEU A 74 -2.00 0.51 4.03
C LEU A 74 -1.36 1.90 4.13
N GLY A 75 -2.03 2.86 4.76
CA GLY A 75 -1.46 4.19 5.01
C GLY A 75 -0.21 4.12 5.88
N CYS A 76 -0.26 3.38 6.99
CA CYS A 76 0.90 3.17 7.86
C CYS A 76 2.07 2.53 7.10
N TYR A 77 1.80 1.55 6.26
CA TYR A 77 2.81 0.90 5.42
C TYR A 77 3.50 1.90 4.47
N ILE A 78 2.73 2.75 3.79
CA ILE A 78 3.29 3.76 2.88
C ILE A 78 4.11 4.80 3.67
N ILE A 79 3.69 5.18 4.88
CA ILE A 79 4.47 6.06 5.77
C ILE A 79 5.83 5.44 6.09
N VAL A 80 5.89 4.15 6.45
CA VAL A 80 7.16 3.46 6.73
C VAL A 80 8.06 3.45 5.51
N LEU A 81 7.51 3.17 4.32
CA LEU A 81 8.28 3.22 3.07
C LEU A 81 8.79 4.64 2.76
N ALA A 82 7.96 5.66 2.92
CA ALA A 82 8.34 7.04 2.64
C ALA A 82 9.33 7.62 3.65
N GLY A 83 9.10 7.40 4.95
CA GLY A 83 10.02 7.80 6.01
C GLY A 83 11.39 7.13 5.84
N SER A 84 11.42 5.81 5.58
CA SER A 84 12.69 5.11 5.31
C SER A 84 13.37 5.61 4.03
N GLY A 85 12.60 5.97 2.99
CA GLY A 85 13.12 6.57 1.77
C GLY A 85 13.78 7.93 1.99
N LEU A 86 13.13 8.81 2.76
CA LEU A 86 13.64 10.14 3.12
C LEU A 86 14.90 10.06 3.98
N LEU A 87 14.88 9.27 5.06
CA LEU A 87 16.04 9.11 5.94
C LEU A 87 17.27 8.61 5.18
N LEU A 88 17.06 7.72 4.20
CA LEU A 88 18.11 7.15 3.38
C LEU A 88 18.44 8.00 2.13
N HIS A 89 17.85 9.19 1.99
CA HIS A 89 18.03 10.13 0.86
C HIS A 89 17.86 9.46 -0.51
N ARG A 90 16.83 8.61 -0.64
CA ARG A 90 16.60 7.83 -1.86
C ARG A 90 15.57 8.49 -2.76
N GLY A 91 15.73 8.29 -4.07
CA GLY A 91 14.75 8.77 -5.04
C GLY A 91 14.55 10.28 -4.95
N ASN A 92 13.34 10.72 -5.31
CA ASN A 92 12.98 12.14 -5.28
C ASN A 92 12.25 12.45 -3.97
N HIS A 93 12.81 13.37 -3.17
CA HIS A 93 12.20 13.84 -1.92
C HIS A 93 10.74 14.27 -2.10
N HIS A 94 10.41 14.92 -3.22
CA HIS A 94 9.05 15.35 -3.52
C HIS A 94 8.07 14.17 -3.59
N GLN A 95 8.49 13.04 -4.18
CA GLN A 95 7.63 11.85 -4.27
C GLN A 95 7.39 11.22 -2.90
N HIS A 96 8.38 11.23 -2.01
CA HIS A 96 8.22 10.75 -0.64
C HIS A 96 7.30 11.65 0.18
N ILE A 97 7.42 12.97 0.05
CA ILE A 97 6.53 13.93 0.71
C ILE A 97 5.09 13.74 0.23
N GLN A 98 4.88 13.63 -1.09
CA GLN A 98 3.55 13.32 -1.66
C GLN A 98 2.98 12.01 -1.11
N ALA A 99 3.80 10.96 -1.03
CA ALA A 99 3.38 9.67 -0.48
C ALA A 99 2.98 9.79 1.01
N LEU A 100 3.69 10.57 1.81
CA LEU A 100 3.33 10.84 3.20
C LEU A 100 1.98 11.56 3.31
N PHE A 101 1.78 12.64 2.53
CA PHE A 101 0.50 13.35 2.52
C PHE A 101 -0.66 12.45 2.12
N PHE A 102 -0.48 11.66 1.05
CA PHE A 102 -1.48 10.70 0.62
C PHE A 102 -1.81 9.67 1.72
N SER A 103 -0.79 9.19 2.44
CA SER A 103 -0.97 8.20 3.51
C SER A 103 -1.74 8.77 4.70
N ILE A 104 -1.40 9.98 5.13
CA ILE A 104 -2.09 10.66 6.23
C ILE A 104 -3.56 10.92 5.85
N PHE A 105 -3.79 11.37 4.62
CA PHE A 105 -5.14 11.56 4.09
C PHE A 105 -5.94 10.25 4.09
N LEU A 106 -5.33 9.16 3.61
CA LEU A 106 -5.96 7.83 3.56
C LEU A 106 -6.33 7.32 4.97
N ILE A 107 -5.42 7.47 5.94
CA ILE A 107 -5.69 7.12 7.35
C ILE A 107 -6.82 7.97 7.91
N GLY A 108 -6.79 9.29 7.69
CA GLY A 108 -7.84 10.20 8.17
C GLY A 108 -9.22 9.81 7.63
N LEU A 109 -9.30 9.48 6.34
CA LEU A 109 -10.53 9.03 5.68
C LEU A 109 -11.04 7.69 6.24
N ALA A 110 -10.13 6.79 6.61
CA ALA A 110 -10.49 5.50 7.18
C ALA A 110 -10.83 5.57 8.69
N CYS A 111 -10.23 6.49 9.44
CA CYS A 111 -10.50 6.67 10.86
C CYS A 111 -11.85 7.32 11.13
N TYR A 112 -12.31 8.25 10.27
CA TYR A 112 -13.56 8.97 10.49
C TYR A 112 -14.79 8.04 10.63
N PRO A 113 -15.03 7.06 9.74
CA PRO A 113 -16.15 6.11 9.85
C PRO A 113 -16.04 5.17 11.05
N LEU A 114 -14.82 4.83 11.46
CA LEU A 114 -14.58 3.96 12.62
C LEU A 114 -14.92 4.68 13.93
N LEU A 115 -14.54 5.96 14.03
CA LEU A 115 -14.83 6.79 15.20
C LEU A 115 -16.31 7.15 15.30
N SER A 116 -17.02 7.31 14.17
CA SER A 116 -18.47 7.58 14.18
C SER A 116 -19.30 6.38 14.61
N ASN A 117 -18.82 5.15 14.40
CA ASN A 117 -19.50 3.93 14.85
C ASN A 117 -19.30 3.61 16.35
N LEU A 118 -18.43 4.35 17.03
CA LEU A 118 -18.16 4.20 18.48
C LEU A 118 -18.97 5.20 19.34
N ARG A 119 -19.71 6.13 18.72
CA ARG A 119 -20.62 7.06 19.38
C ARG A 119 -22.06 6.56 19.29
#